data_AF-A0A950S3G3-F1
#
_entry.id   AF-A0A950S3G3-F1
#
_cell.length_a   1.000
_cell.length_b   1.000
_cell.length_c   1.000
_cell.angle_alpha   90.00
_cell.angle_beta   90.00
_cell.angle_gamma   90.00
#
_symmetry.space_group_name_H-M   'P 1'
#
loop_
_entity.id
_entity.type
_entity.pdbx_description
1 polymer ?
#
loop_
_entity_poly.entity_id
_entity_poly.type
_entity_poly.pdbx_seq_one_letter_code
_entity_poly.pdbx_strand_id
1 'polypeptide(L)'
;MIRSIAPVDEHARSAPATEPRDRSVTVTPWLVVLFAAALALRLVGITYGLPTVFHPDEPTSINEATALLHGGQDALTFANPPLYKYMLVAVFAVLGPVTQLDRSSLFVIARAVSALFGALTILPTYAIGRMVRDRQTGLVAAVLASATLLQVRESHFGVNDALATFCSTLALAAIVRIACRGSRRDYVLAGAGVGLAFAAKYQCAAVLIPLLLAHASNHWRARTAARHDGTSAPGLRWRRTLRWDAHQDLLIALGVAGLTAVVAFPPLVTESRRVVADVYVFLMLPSRLGFEGLDPSGAYPFYVNSLGWDVGWPILLLAAIASAFAVARRDWAVLVVASLPVALYVVMG
;
A
#
# COMPACT_ATOMS: atom_id res chain seq x y z
N MET A 1 -30.15 -68.76 -33.01
CA MET A 1 -28.81 -68.78 -32.39
C MET A 1 -28.18 -67.41 -32.64
N ILE A 2 -28.43 -66.46 -31.75
CA ILE A 2 -28.15 -65.03 -31.91
C ILE A 2 -26.77 -64.75 -31.30
N ARG A 3 -25.81 -64.29 -32.11
CA ARG A 3 -24.49 -63.84 -31.62
C ARG A 3 -24.63 -62.42 -31.06
N SER A 4 -24.38 -62.32 -29.75
CA SER A 4 -24.25 -61.09 -28.97
C SER A 4 -23.06 -60.27 -29.48
N ILE A 5 -23.30 -58.98 -29.76
CA ILE A 5 -22.28 -57.96 -29.94
C ILE A 5 -22.08 -57.31 -28.56
N ALA A 6 -20.88 -57.46 -28.00
CA ALA A 6 -20.46 -56.81 -26.76
C ALA A 6 -20.14 -55.32 -27.01
N PRO A 7 -20.33 -54.44 -26.01
CA PRO A 7 -19.97 -53.03 -26.14
C PRO A 7 -18.45 -52.84 -25.99
N VAL A 8 -17.93 -51.87 -26.74
CA VAL A 8 -16.53 -51.43 -26.74
C VAL A 8 -16.24 -50.70 -25.43
N ASP A 9 -15.34 -51.25 -24.61
CA ASP A 9 -14.76 -50.56 -23.46
C ASP A 9 -13.81 -49.46 -23.94
N GLU A 10 -14.29 -48.22 -23.95
CA GLU A 10 -13.48 -47.01 -24.04
C GLU A 10 -12.73 -46.80 -22.71
N HIS A 11 -11.68 -47.58 -22.49
CA HIS A 11 -10.68 -47.23 -21.47
C HIS A 11 -9.95 -45.98 -21.94
N ALA A 12 -10.46 -44.84 -21.46
CA ALA A 12 -9.82 -43.54 -21.49
C ALA A 12 -8.34 -43.69 -21.09
N ARG A 13 -7.45 -43.44 -22.05
CA ARG A 13 -6.02 -43.26 -21.81
C ARG A 13 -5.85 -42.08 -20.86
N SER A 14 -5.63 -42.38 -19.58
CA SER A 14 -5.18 -41.40 -18.60
C SER A 14 -3.77 -40.96 -18.97
N ALA A 15 -3.68 -39.82 -19.65
CA ALA A 15 -2.42 -39.10 -19.78
C ALA A 15 -1.92 -38.77 -18.37
N PRO A 16 -0.68 -39.12 -18.00
CA PRO A 16 -0.13 -38.71 -16.72
C PRO A 16 -0.02 -37.18 -16.73
N ALA A 17 -0.71 -36.52 -15.80
CA ALA A 17 -0.56 -35.10 -15.54
C ALA A 17 0.92 -34.82 -15.24
N THR A 18 1.60 -34.18 -16.19
CA THR A 18 2.93 -33.63 -15.95
C THR A 18 2.77 -32.43 -15.01
N GLU A 19 2.85 -32.66 -13.71
CA GLU A 19 3.13 -31.60 -12.76
C GLU A 19 4.44 -30.92 -13.18
N PRO A 20 4.46 -29.61 -13.42
CA PRO A 20 5.73 -28.91 -13.53
C PRO A 20 6.36 -28.93 -12.14
N ARG A 21 7.34 -29.82 -11.95
CA ARG A 21 8.34 -29.72 -10.88
C ARG A 21 9.00 -28.36 -10.97
N ASP A 22 8.47 -27.43 -10.18
CA ASP A 22 8.99 -26.10 -9.95
C ASP A 22 10.42 -26.21 -9.41
N ARG A 23 11.39 -26.14 -10.33
CA ARG A 23 12.81 -26.12 -9.99
C ARG A 23 13.04 -24.91 -9.09
N SER A 24 13.44 -25.21 -7.86
CA SER A 24 13.61 -24.29 -6.75
C SER A 24 14.72 -23.26 -7.01
N VAL A 25 14.44 -22.22 -7.81
CA VAL A 25 15.20 -20.98 -7.72
C VAL A 25 14.75 -20.34 -6.41
N THR A 26 15.61 -20.37 -5.40
CA THR A 26 15.40 -19.62 -4.17
C THR A 26 15.27 -18.15 -4.54
N VAL A 27 14.07 -17.58 -4.42
CA VAL A 27 13.81 -16.17 -4.75
C VAL A 27 14.37 -15.22 -3.68
N THR A 28 14.62 -15.74 -2.48
CA THR A 28 15.19 -15.03 -1.34
C THR A 28 16.47 -14.25 -1.67
N PRO A 29 17.53 -14.84 -2.26
CA PRO A 29 18.75 -14.09 -2.62
C PRO A 29 18.46 -12.92 -3.57
N TRP A 30 17.58 -13.09 -4.56
CA TRP A 30 17.23 -12.02 -5.48
C TRP A 30 16.53 -10.86 -4.79
N LEU A 31 15.63 -11.13 -3.84
CA LEU A 31 14.97 -10.08 -3.07
C LEU A 31 15.92 -9.34 -2.14
N VAL A 32 16.90 -10.05 -1.55
CA VAL A 32 17.95 -9.42 -0.75
C VAL A 32 18.80 -8.49 -1.61
N VAL A 33 19.20 -8.94 -2.80
CA VAL A 33 19.96 -8.11 -3.76
C VAL A 33 19.15 -6.90 -4.21
N LEU A 34 17.88 -7.08 -4.55
CA LEU A 34 17.00 -5.98 -4.98
C LEU A 34 16.77 -4.97 -3.86
N PHE A 35 16.54 -5.44 -2.62
CA PHE A 35 16.42 -4.56 -1.47
C PHE A 35 17.71 -3.77 -1.22
N ALA A 36 18.87 -4.44 -1.25
CA ALA A 36 20.16 -3.78 -1.06
C ALA A 36 20.44 -2.75 -2.16
N ALA A 37 20.17 -3.09 -3.43
CA ALA A 37 20.31 -2.16 -4.55
C ALA A 37 19.37 -0.95 -4.42
N ALA A 38 18.12 -1.18 -4.05
CA ALA A 38 17.15 -0.12 -3.86
C ALA A 38 17.49 0.81 -2.69
N LEU A 39 18.00 0.25 -1.60
CA LEU A 39 18.49 1.02 -0.46
C LEU A 39 19.71 1.84 -0.86
N ALA A 40 20.67 1.25 -1.58
CA ALA A 40 21.84 1.97 -2.07
C ALA A 40 21.43 3.17 -2.95
N LEU A 41 20.52 2.98 -3.90
CA LEU A 41 20.00 4.05 -4.74
C LEU A 41 19.34 5.21 -3.95
N ARG A 42 18.85 4.95 -2.74
CA ARG A 42 18.20 5.94 -1.86
C ARG A 42 19.16 6.57 -0.84
N LEU A 43 20.34 5.99 -0.65
CA LEU A 43 21.37 6.49 0.25
C LEU A 43 22.48 7.26 -0.48
N VAL A 44 22.68 6.99 -1.77
CA VAL A 44 23.64 7.75 -2.58
C VAL A 44 23.21 9.21 -2.65
N GLY A 45 24.07 10.12 -2.17
CA GLY A 45 23.76 11.55 -2.15
C GLY A 45 22.83 11.98 -1.01
N ILE A 46 22.64 11.16 0.02
CA ILE A 46 21.75 11.47 1.17
C ILE A 46 22.09 12.79 1.90
N THR A 47 23.31 13.30 1.76
CA THR A 47 23.76 14.59 2.31
C THR A 47 23.42 15.79 1.42
N TYR A 48 22.71 15.59 0.31
CA TYR A 48 22.40 16.63 -0.68
C TYR A 48 21.78 17.88 -0.03
N GLY A 49 22.34 19.04 -0.36
CA GLY A 49 21.85 20.34 0.09
C GLY A 49 22.14 20.67 1.55
N LEU A 50 22.81 19.83 2.32
CA LEU A 50 23.25 20.18 3.67
C LEU A 50 24.49 21.08 3.63
N PRO A 51 24.63 22.05 4.56
CA PRO A 51 23.73 22.36 5.69
C PRO A 51 22.53 23.26 5.35
N THR A 52 22.40 23.71 4.10
CA THR A 52 21.40 24.71 3.68
C THR A 52 19.95 24.22 3.76
N VAL A 53 19.70 22.93 3.49
CA VAL A 53 18.38 22.27 3.42
C VAL A 53 17.47 22.89 2.37
N PHE A 54 17.23 22.17 1.26
CA PHE A 54 16.39 22.68 0.15
C PHE A 54 14.94 22.21 0.16
N HIS A 55 14.63 21.10 0.84
CA HIS A 55 13.26 20.60 0.88
C HIS A 55 12.44 21.35 1.94
N PRO A 56 11.29 21.96 1.59
CA PRO A 56 10.55 22.83 2.50
C PRO A 56 9.99 22.11 3.73
N ASP A 57 9.62 20.83 3.59
CA ASP A 57 8.94 20.09 4.66
C ASP A 57 9.86 19.32 5.63
N GLU A 58 11.13 19.10 5.26
CA GLU A 58 12.07 18.36 6.12
C GLU A 58 12.29 19.06 7.47
N PRO A 59 12.51 20.39 7.53
CA PRO A 59 12.65 21.10 8.80
C PRO A 59 11.47 20.87 9.75
N THR A 60 10.23 20.87 9.25
CA THR A 60 9.03 20.69 10.07
C THR A 60 9.05 19.34 10.77
N SER A 61 9.27 18.25 10.03
CA SER A 61 9.28 16.89 10.61
C SER A 61 10.38 16.73 11.68
N ILE A 62 11.57 17.27 11.43
CA ILE A 62 12.73 17.12 12.31
C ILE A 62 12.65 18.04 13.53
N ASN A 63 12.25 19.30 13.36
CA ASN A 63 12.12 20.25 14.46
C ASN A 63 11.02 19.84 15.44
N GLU A 64 9.89 19.34 14.94
CA GLU A 64 8.81 18.90 15.83
C GLU A 64 9.18 17.62 16.59
N ALA A 65 9.83 16.65 15.93
CA ALA A 65 10.33 15.44 16.60
C ALA A 65 11.38 15.78 17.69
N THR A 66 12.30 16.70 17.40
CA THR A 66 13.26 17.16 18.41
C THR A 66 12.60 17.94 19.53
N ALA A 67 11.63 18.81 19.25
CA ALA A 67 10.88 19.53 20.28
C ALA A 67 10.08 18.60 21.20
N LEU A 68 9.48 17.53 20.66
CA LEU A 68 8.83 16.50 21.46
C LEU A 68 9.79 15.80 22.43
N LEU A 69 11.02 15.49 22.00
CA LEU A 69 12.04 14.89 22.87
C LEU A 69 12.44 15.80 24.04
N HIS A 70 12.35 17.12 23.86
CA HIS A 70 12.63 18.11 24.91
C HIS A 70 11.40 18.39 25.80
N GLY A 71 10.30 17.63 25.66
CA GLY A 71 9.10 17.77 26.48
C GLY A 71 8.13 18.86 26.01
N GLY A 72 8.24 19.31 24.75
CA GLY A 72 7.29 20.27 24.17
C GLY A 72 5.88 19.70 24.06
N GLN A 73 4.99 20.10 24.96
CA GLN A 73 3.61 19.57 25.05
C GLN A 73 2.74 19.90 23.83
N ASP A 74 3.10 20.94 23.07
CA ASP A 74 2.40 21.40 21.87
C ASP A 74 3.29 21.40 20.62
N ALA A 75 4.37 20.62 20.63
CA ALA A 75 5.37 20.61 19.55
C ALA A 75 4.84 20.16 18.19
N LEU A 76 3.70 19.47 18.14
CA LEU A 76 3.17 18.89 16.91
C LEU A 76 2.22 19.84 16.18
N THR A 77 2.38 19.90 14.86
CA THR A 77 1.31 20.27 13.94
C THR A 77 0.66 19.02 13.35
N PHE A 78 -0.65 19.05 13.15
CA PHE A 78 -1.41 17.94 12.55
C PHE A 78 -1.76 18.18 11.08
N ALA A 79 -1.01 19.07 10.41
CA ALA A 79 -1.01 19.23 8.96
C ALA A 79 -0.78 17.88 8.25
N ASN A 80 0.06 17.03 8.85
CA ASN A 80 0.15 15.62 8.55
C ASN A 80 -0.06 14.79 9.83
N PRO A 81 -0.58 13.55 9.72
CA PRO A 81 -0.57 12.60 10.80
C PRO A 81 0.83 12.39 11.40
N PRO A 82 0.97 12.19 12.72
CA PRO A 82 2.27 12.27 13.41
C PRO A 82 3.07 10.97 13.41
N LEU A 83 2.63 9.87 12.78
CA LEU A 83 3.32 8.57 12.89
C LEU A 83 4.81 8.65 12.49
N TYR A 84 5.12 9.36 11.41
CA TYR A 84 6.51 9.57 11.00
C TYR A 84 7.31 10.38 12.03
N LYS A 85 6.70 11.41 12.63
CA LYS A 85 7.32 12.25 13.67
C LYS A 85 7.59 11.41 14.94
N TYR A 86 6.64 10.58 15.37
CA TYR A 86 6.83 9.63 16.48
C TYR A 86 7.94 8.62 16.21
N MET A 87 8.06 8.16 14.96
CA MET A 87 9.15 7.28 14.58
C MET A 87 10.51 7.97 14.65
N LEU A 88 10.62 9.24 14.21
CA LEU A 88 11.84 10.03 14.38
C LEU A 88 12.20 10.23 15.85
N VAL A 89 11.21 10.54 16.71
CA VAL A 89 11.41 10.61 18.16
C VAL A 89 12.02 9.31 18.70
N ALA A 90 11.47 8.16 18.32
CA ALA A 90 11.99 6.87 18.76
C ALA A 90 13.42 6.61 18.26
N VAL A 91 13.71 6.90 16.98
CA VAL A 91 15.05 6.71 16.39
C VAL A 91 16.07 7.62 17.08
N PHE A 92 15.75 8.90 17.23
CA PHE A 92 16.62 9.88 17.89
C PHE A 92 16.87 9.51 19.36
N ALA A 93 15.85 9.06 20.10
CA ALA A 93 16.01 8.61 21.49
C ALA A 93 16.98 7.42 21.62
N VAL A 94 16.99 6.49 20.66
CA VAL A 94 17.90 5.33 20.64
C VAL A 94 19.34 5.74 20.32
N LEU A 95 19.53 6.72 19.43
CA LEU A 95 20.87 7.16 19.01
C LEU A 95 21.60 8.01 20.07
N GLY A 96 20.89 8.47 21.09
CA GLY A 96 21.45 9.22 22.21
C GLY A 96 20.95 10.66 22.28
N PRO A 97 21.56 11.52 23.11
CA PRO A 97 21.10 12.89 23.30
C PRO A 97 21.19 13.69 22.00
N VAL A 98 20.04 14.09 21.45
CA VAL A 98 19.98 14.89 20.20
C VAL A 98 20.74 16.21 20.27
N THR A 99 20.98 16.72 21.48
CA THR A 99 21.79 17.93 21.74
C THR A 99 23.27 17.76 21.39
N GLN A 100 23.75 16.51 21.27
CA GLN A 100 25.11 16.19 20.84
C GLN A 100 25.24 16.01 19.33
N LEU A 101 24.11 15.91 18.61
CA LEU A 101 24.09 15.77 17.17
C LEU A 101 24.02 17.16 16.53
N ASP A 102 24.85 17.39 15.51
CA ASP A 102 24.70 18.58 14.69
C ASP A 102 23.41 18.51 13.87
N ARG A 103 22.93 19.68 13.43
CA ARG A 103 21.68 19.77 12.67
C ARG A 103 21.72 18.90 11.42
N SER A 104 22.84 18.85 10.67
CA SER A 104 22.93 18.07 9.43
C SER A 104 22.78 16.58 9.70
N SER A 105 23.36 16.08 10.80
CA SER A 105 23.22 14.68 11.22
C SER A 105 21.76 14.28 11.46
N LEU A 106 20.96 15.16 12.08
CA LEU A 106 19.52 14.90 12.29
C LEU A 106 18.77 14.73 10.96
N PHE A 107 19.10 15.54 9.95
CA PHE A 107 18.54 15.41 8.60
C PHE A 107 18.98 14.11 7.94
N VAL A 108 20.27 13.76 7.99
CA VAL A 108 20.77 12.49 7.41
C VAL A 108 20.08 11.29 8.06
N ILE A 109 19.88 11.29 9.38
CA ILE A 109 19.16 10.22 10.08
C ILE A 109 17.70 10.14 9.60
N ALA A 110 16.99 11.26 9.54
CA ALA A 110 15.61 11.28 9.06
C ALA A 110 15.50 10.79 7.61
N ARG A 111 16.40 11.23 6.73
CA ARG A 111 16.48 10.75 5.34
C ARG A 111 16.81 9.26 5.25
N ALA A 112 17.68 8.74 6.12
CA ALA A 112 17.98 7.31 6.16
C ALA A 112 16.76 6.48 6.56
N VAL A 113 15.92 7.00 7.47
CA VAL A 113 14.63 6.38 7.82
C VAL A 113 13.70 6.35 6.60
N SER A 114 13.53 7.46 5.88
CA SER A 114 12.77 7.48 4.62
C SER A 114 13.32 6.51 3.57
N ALA A 115 14.64 6.50 3.37
CA ALA A 115 15.32 5.61 2.43
C ALA A 115 15.05 4.13 2.74
N LEU A 116 15.05 3.77 4.03
CA LEU A 116 14.75 2.42 4.50
C LEU A 116 13.30 2.02 4.14
N PHE A 117 12.31 2.84 4.46
CA PHE A 117 10.90 2.53 4.13
C PHE A 117 10.64 2.53 2.62
N GLY A 118 11.30 3.44 1.90
CA GLY A 118 11.32 3.46 0.44
C GLY A 118 11.81 2.14 -0.16
N ALA A 119 12.92 1.60 0.35
CA ALA A 119 13.45 0.31 -0.08
C ALA A 119 12.57 -0.87 0.37
N LEU A 120 12.06 -0.85 1.61
CA LEU A 120 11.19 -1.90 2.15
C LEU A 120 9.90 -2.07 1.34
N THR A 121 9.43 -1.02 0.67
CA THR A 121 8.22 -1.05 -0.19
C THR A 121 8.31 -2.07 -1.31
N ILE A 122 9.51 -2.47 -1.73
CA ILE A 122 9.71 -3.46 -2.79
C ILE A 122 9.22 -4.85 -2.37
N LEU A 123 9.30 -5.17 -1.08
CA LEU A 123 8.89 -6.46 -0.55
C LEU A 123 7.37 -6.72 -0.68
N PRO A 124 6.47 -5.81 -0.21
CA PRO A 124 5.05 -5.96 -0.47
C PRO A 124 4.70 -5.82 -1.97
N THR A 125 5.44 -5.03 -2.76
CA THR A 125 5.25 -4.98 -4.23
C THR A 125 5.52 -6.33 -4.89
N TYR A 126 6.63 -6.99 -4.56
CA TYR A 126 6.90 -8.37 -5.01
C TYR A 126 5.78 -9.32 -4.60
N ALA A 127 5.34 -9.24 -3.34
CA ALA A 127 4.28 -10.10 -2.82
C ALA A 127 2.97 -9.90 -3.61
N ILE A 128 2.59 -8.66 -3.90
CA ILE A 128 1.41 -8.33 -4.72
C ILE A 128 1.53 -8.97 -6.10
N GLY A 129 2.61 -8.71 -6.84
CA GLY A 129 2.79 -9.26 -8.19
C GLY A 129 2.79 -10.79 -8.21
N ARG A 130 3.38 -11.41 -7.19
CA ARG A 130 3.36 -12.87 -7.00
C ARG A 130 1.95 -13.42 -6.77
N MET A 131 1.13 -12.74 -5.97
CA MET A 131 -0.23 -13.18 -5.67
C MET A 131 -1.20 -12.95 -6.82
N VAL A 132 -1.01 -11.87 -7.57
CA VAL A 132 -1.83 -11.53 -8.74
C VAL A 132 -1.60 -12.51 -9.88
N ARG A 133 -0.35 -12.94 -10.12
CA ARG A 133 -0.06 -13.84 -11.23
C ARG A 133 0.96 -14.93 -10.91
N ASP A 134 2.23 -14.55 -10.78
CA ASP A 134 3.32 -15.51 -10.59
C ASP A 134 4.60 -14.83 -10.05
N ARG A 135 5.60 -15.63 -9.71
CA ARG A 135 6.87 -15.12 -9.16
C ARG A 135 7.63 -14.20 -10.11
N GLN A 136 7.57 -14.45 -11.42
CA GLN A 136 8.24 -13.60 -12.41
C GLN A 136 7.60 -12.21 -12.45
N THR A 137 6.27 -12.15 -12.42
CA THR A 137 5.49 -10.92 -12.34
C THR A 137 5.83 -10.13 -11.07
N GLY A 138 5.94 -10.82 -9.93
CA GLY A 138 6.42 -10.22 -8.68
C GLY A 138 7.82 -9.63 -8.81
N LEU A 139 8.77 -10.36 -9.39
CA LEU A 139 10.15 -9.90 -9.56
C LEU A 139 10.24 -8.69 -10.49
N VAL A 140 9.52 -8.71 -11.62
CA VAL A 140 9.46 -7.57 -12.55
C VAL A 140 8.88 -6.35 -11.85
N ALA A 141 7.77 -6.50 -11.11
CA ALA A 141 7.17 -5.39 -10.35
C ALA A 141 8.15 -4.82 -9.30
N ALA A 142 8.89 -5.69 -8.60
CA ALA A 142 9.90 -5.29 -7.62
C ALA A 142 11.09 -4.56 -8.26
N VAL A 143 11.57 -5.02 -9.42
CA VAL A 143 12.63 -4.35 -10.18
C VAL A 143 12.17 -2.95 -10.61
N LEU A 144 10.97 -2.83 -11.19
CA LEU A 144 10.44 -1.53 -11.62
C LEU A 144 10.29 -0.57 -10.42
N ALA A 145 9.71 -1.03 -9.31
CA ALA A 145 9.58 -0.22 -8.09
C ALA A 145 10.93 0.17 -7.47
N SER A 146 11.96 -0.69 -7.60
CA SER A 146 13.28 -0.39 -7.04
C SER A 146 13.94 0.85 -7.66
N ALA A 147 13.65 1.11 -8.93
CA ALA A 147 14.28 2.14 -9.75
C ALA A 147 13.31 3.26 -10.20
N THR A 148 12.07 3.26 -9.71
CA THR A 148 11.06 4.29 -10.02
C THR A 148 11.55 5.65 -9.52
N LEU A 149 11.64 6.65 -10.41
CA LEU A 149 12.37 7.90 -10.19
C LEU A 149 11.81 8.70 -9.01
N LEU A 150 10.51 8.95 -9.00
CA LEU A 150 9.81 9.68 -7.95
C LEU A 150 9.89 8.93 -6.64
N GLN A 151 9.70 7.60 -6.65
CA GLN A 151 9.83 6.81 -5.43
C GLN A 151 11.24 6.90 -4.85
N VAL A 152 12.28 6.83 -5.69
CA VAL A 152 13.67 7.02 -5.26
C VAL A 152 13.87 8.43 -4.72
N ARG A 153 13.49 9.47 -5.47
CA ARG A 153 13.61 10.88 -5.08
C ARG A 153 12.91 11.19 -3.76
N GLU A 154 11.63 10.86 -3.62
CA GLU A 154 10.85 11.13 -2.40
C GLU A 154 11.40 10.36 -1.19
N SER A 155 12.06 9.21 -1.41
CA SER A 155 12.73 8.47 -0.34
C SER A 155 14.03 9.12 0.14
N HIS A 156 14.56 10.15 -0.55
CA HIS A 156 15.73 10.91 -0.11
C HIS A 156 15.38 12.04 0.85
N PHE A 157 14.11 12.40 0.99
CA PHE A 157 13.67 13.47 1.88
C PHE A 157 13.17 12.89 3.20
N GLY A 158 13.59 13.49 4.31
CA GLY A 158 13.21 13.10 5.67
C GLY A 158 11.77 13.47 6.03
N VAL A 159 10.80 13.03 5.22
CA VAL A 159 9.35 13.31 5.34
C VAL A 159 8.52 12.02 5.37
N ASN A 160 7.21 12.14 5.57
CA ASN A 160 6.31 11.00 5.79
C ASN A 160 5.97 10.17 4.53
N ASP A 161 6.32 10.63 3.33
CA ASP A 161 5.94 10.01 2.06
C ASP A 161 6.38 8.55 1.93
N ALA A 162 7.67 8.26 2.16
CA ALA A 162 8.19 6.91 2.02
C ALA A 162 7.53 5.92 3.01
N LEU A 163 7.26 6.35 4.23
CA LEU A 163 6.52 5.56 5.21
C LEU A 163 5.07 5.33 4.77
N ALA A 164 4.41 6.37 4.28
CA ALA A 164 3.03 6.30 3.81
C ALA A 164 2.89 5.36 2.61
N THR A 165 3.82 5.41 1.65
CA THR A 165 3.89 4.46 0.54
C THR A 165 4.07 3.03 1.05
N PHE A 166 5.05 2.78 1.93
CA PHE A 166 5.28 1.44 2.49
C PHE A 166 4.03 0.87 3.17
N CYS A 167 3.42 1.65 4.08
CA CYS A 167 2.22 1.23 4.81
C CYS A 167 1.04 0.97 3.85
N SER A 168 0.85 1.83 2.84
CA SER A 168 -0.21 1.67 1.84
C SER A 168 -0.01 0.43 0.98
N THR A 169 1.21 0.17 0.52
CA THR A 169 1.54 -1.02 -0.29
C THR A 169 1.45 -2.29 0.55
N LEU A 170 1.85 -2.26 1.81
CA LEU A 170 1.69 -3.37 2.75
C LEU A 170 0.22 -3.69 3.01
N ALA A 171 -0.60 -2.66 3.23
CA ALA A 171 -2.05 -2.78 3.34
C ALA A 171 -2.66 -3.38 2.07
N LEU A 172 -2.27 -2.88 0.89
CA LEU A 172 -2.71 -3.40 -0.39
C LEU A 172 -2.33 -4.88 -0.56
N ALA A 173 -1.15 -5.30 -0.13
CA ALA A 173 -0.76 -6.71 -0.16
C ALA A 173 -1.70 -7.60 0.70
N ALA A 174 -2.12 -7.13 1.88
CA ALA A 174 -3.13 -7.83 2.69
C ALA A 174 -4.51 -7.82 2.01
N ILE A 175 -4.90 -6.70 1.40
CA ILE A 175 -6.17 -6.57 0.67
C ILE A 175 -6.23 -7.50 -0.55
N VAL A 176 -5.14 -7.64 -1.31
CA VAL A 176 -5.07 -8.59 -2.43
C VAL A 176 -5.25 -10.03 -1.94
N ARG A 177 -4.76 -10.38 -0.75
CA ARG A 177 -5.04 -11.70 -0.15
C ARG A 177 -6.52 -11.90 0.12
N ILE A 178 -7.26 -10.86 0.52
CA ILE A 178 -8.72 -10.94 0.63
C ILE A 178 -9.33 -11.28 -0.73
N ALA A 179 -8.89 -10.60 -1.79
CA ALA A 179 -9.39 -10.85 -3.13
C ALA A 179 -9.06 -12.27 -3.65
N CYS A 180 -7.91 -12.83 -3.27
CA CYS A 180 -7.44 -14.16 -3.68
C CYS A 180 -8.02 -15.32 -2.84
N ARG A 181 -8.04 -15.21 -1.51
CA ARG A 181 -8.37 -16.30 -0.57
C ARG A 181 -9.42 -15.94 0.49
N GLY A 182 -9.53 -14.68 0.90
CA GLY A 182 -10.62 -14.21 1.75
C GLY A 182 -10.65 -14.72 3.20
N SER A 183 -9.51 -14.80 3.90
CA SER A 183 -9.49 -15.25 5.31
C SER A 183 -9.65 -14.10 6.31
N ARG A 184 -10.20 -14.37 7.50
CA ARG A 184 -10.30 -13.39 8.61
C ARG A 184 -8.96 -12.72 8.97
N ARG A 185 -7.87 -13.49 8.94
CA ARG A 185 -6.52 -12.95 9.17
C ARG A 185 -6.16 -11.88 8.14
N ASP A 186 -6.59 -12.03 6.90
CA ASP A 186 -6.31 -11.03 5.86
C ASP A 186 -7.08 -9.73 6.10
N TYR A 187 -8.31 -9.80 6.60
CA TYR A 187 -9.09 -8.63 7.01
C TYR A 187 -8.45 -7.89 8.19
N VAL A 188 -7.96 -8.59 9.21
CA VAL A 188 -7.24 -7.99 10.34
C VAL A 188 -5.96 -7.29 9.85
N LEU A 189 -5.16 -7.96 9.01
CA LEU A 189 -3.93 -7.39 8.46
C LEU A 189 -4.22 -6.18 7.54
N ALA A 190 -5.26 -6.26 6.72
CA ALA A 190 -5.68 -5.16 5.85
C ALA A 190 -6.15 -3.96 6.68
N GLY A 191 -6.97 -4.19 7.71
CA GLY A 191 -7.41 -3.15 8.64
C GLY A 191 -6.24 -2.47 9.32
N ALA A 192 -5.31 -3.23 9.90
CA ALA A 192 -4.13 -2.69 10.55
C ALA A 192 -3.28 -1.85 9.58
N GLY A 193 -3.06 -2.35 8.36
CA GLY A 193 -2.36 -1.61 7.31
C GLY A 193 -3.05 -0.31 6.91
N VAL A 194 -4.38 -0.30 6.75
CA VAL A 194 -5.16 0.91 6.44
C VAL A 194 -5.01 1.95 7.55
N GLY A 195 -5.12 1.54 8.82
CA GLY A 195 -4.96 2.44 9.96
C GLY A 195 -3.56 3.06 10.04
N LEU A 196 -2.50 2.25 9.83
CA LEU A 196 -1.12 2.73 9.78
C LEU A 196 -0.87 3.66 8.59
N ALA A 197 -1.42 3.35 7.41
CA ALA A 197 -1.27 4.18 6.23
C ALA A 197 -1.95 5.55 6.43
N PHE A 198 -3.17 5.57 6.97
CA PHE A 198 -3.85 6.81 7.37
C PHE A 198 -3.05 7.60 8.40
N ALA A 199 -2.50 6.92 9.43
CA ALA A 199 -1.69 7.57 10.46
C ALA A 199 -0.31 8.04 9.96
N ALA A 200 0.12 7.62 8.76
CA ALA A 200 1.29 8.17 8.08
C ALA A 200 0.93 9.37 7.20
N LYS A 201 -0.19 9.31 6.46
CA LYS A 201 -0.64 10.39 5.57
C LYS A 201 -2.16 10.29 5.33
N TYR A 202 -2.91 11.40 5.51
CA TYR A 202 -4.38 11.38 5.44
C TYR A 202 -4.92 10.87 4.10
N GLN A 203 -4.23 11.19 3.01
CA GLN A 203 -4.59 10.78 1.65
C GLN A 203 -4.59 9.26 1.47
N CYS A 204 -3.84 8.52 2.31
CA CYS A 204 -3.84 7.07 2.32
C CYS A 204 -5.17 6.46 2.84
N ALA A 205 -6.12 7.26 3.32
CA ALA A 205 -7.51 6.82 3.49
C ALA A 205 -8.11 6.22 2.20
N ALA A 206 -7.59 6.62 1.02
CA ALA A 206 -7.94 6.04 -0.28
C ALA A 206 -7.76 4.51 -0.35
N VAL A 207 -6.93 3.91 0.51
CA VAL A 207 -6.75 2.44 0.62
C VAL A 207 -8.02 1.73 1.10
N LEU A 208 -9.01 2.45 1.66
CA LEU A 208 -10.33 1.88 1.94
C LEU A 208 -11.05 1.41 0.65
N ILE A 209 -10.82 2.05 -0.49
CA ILE A 209 -11.44 1.68 -1.77
C ILE A 209 -11.05 0.26 -2.22
N PRO A 210 -9.75 -0.11 -2.35
CA PRO A 210 -9.36 -1.47 -2.67
C PRO A 210 -9.84 -2.48 -1.60
N LEU A 211 -9.92 -2.10 -0.32
CA LEU A 211 -10.46 -2.97 0.73
C LEU A 211 -11.94 -3.32 0.48
N LEU A 212 -12.76 -2.32 0.18
CA LEU A 212 -14.17 -2.52 -0.14
C LEU A 212 -14.34 -3.35 -1.41
N LEU A 213 -13.52 -3.08 -2.43
CA LEU A 213 -13.54 -3.83 -3.69
C LEU A 213 -13.13 -5.30 -3.49
N ALA A 214 -12.09 -5.57 -2.69
CA ALA A 214 -11.66 -6.93 -2.37
C ALA A 214 -12.69 -7.70 -1.55
N HIS A 215 -13.40 -7.02 -0.62
CA HIS A 215 -14.52 -7.62 0.09
C HIS A 215 -15.68 -7.97 -0.85
N ALA A 216 -16.05 -7.03 -1.73
CA ALA A 216 -17.08 -7.27 -2.74
C ALA A 216 -16.71 -8.43 -3.68
N SER A 217 -15.45 -8.52 -4.11
CA SER A 217 -14.98 -9.60 -4.98
C SER A 217 -15.01 -10.96 -4.29
N ASN A 218 -14.56 -11.03 -3.03
CA ASN A 218 -14.57 -12.26 -2.24
C ASN A 218 -16.01 -12.80 -2.09
N HIS A 219 -16.94 -11.91 -1.77
CA HIS A 219 -18.35 -12.27 -1.64
C HIS A 219 -19.02 -12.62 -2.97
N TRP A 220 -18.63 -11.97 -4.07
CA TRP A 220 -19.10 -12.34 -5.41
C TRP A 220 -18.64 -13.75 -5.79
N ARG A 221 -17.37 -14.09 -5.55
CA ARG A 221 -16.81 -15.44 -5.79
C ARG A 221 -17.49 -16.52 -4.96
N ALA A 222 -17.75 -16.26 -3.68
CA ALA A 222 -18.47 -17.19 -2.81
C ALA A 222 -19.90 -17.44 -3.31
N ARG A 223 -20.58 -16.41 -3.85
CA ARG A 223 -21.92 -16.54 -4.42
C ARG A 223 -21.96 -17.32 -5.72
N THR A 224 -20.97 -17.16 -6.60
CA THR A 224 -20.92 -17.88 -7.88
C THR A 224 -20.58 -19.35 -7.67
N ALA A 225 -19.66 -19.68 -6.77
CA ALA A 225 -19.37 -21.07 -6.39
C ALA A 225 -20.64 -21.80 -5.89
N ALA A 226 -21.38 -21.19 -4.96
CA ALA A 226 -22.63 -21.74 -4.43
C ALA A 226 -23.77 -21.87 -5.46
N ARG A 227 -23.67 -21.26 -6.65
CA ARG A 227 -24.63 -21.43 -7.74
C ARG A 227 -24.27 -22.58 -8.68
N HIS A 228 -22.98 -22.83 -8.87
CA HIS A 228 -22.48 -23.88 -9.76
C HIS A 228 -22.56 -25.28 -9.15
N ASP A 229 -22.45 -25.40 -7.83
CA ASP A 229 -22.38 -26.72 -7.19
C ASP A 229 -23.68 -27.53 -7.27
N GLY A 230 -24.84 -26.95 -7.64
CA GLY A 230 -26.05 -27.66 -8.08
C GLY A 230 -26.72 -28.63 -7.09
N THR A 231 -26.04 -29.04 -6.02
CA THR A 231 -26.54 -29.90 -4.96
C THR A 231 -27.46 -29.07 -4.08
N SER A 232 -28.75 -29.43 -4.09
CA SER A 232 -29.83 -29.01 -3.20
C SER A 232 -29.51 -27.76 -2.38
N ALA A 233 -30.00 -26.61 -2.84
CA ALA A 233 -29.86 -25.29 -2.20
C ALA A 233 -29.61 -25.41 -0.68
N PRO A 234 -28.40 -25.11 -0.18
CA PRO A 234 -28.19 -25.03 1.25
C PRO A 234 -29.23 -24.06 1.81
N GLY A 235 -30.00 -24.48 2.81
CA GLY A 235 -31.18 -23.75 3.27
C GLY A 235 -30.91 -22.25 3.49
N LEU A 236 -31.96 -21.43 3.44
CA LEU A 236 -31.91 -19.96 3.64
C LEU A 236 -31.03 -19.54 4.83
N ARG A 237 -30.92 -20.42 5.84
CA ARG A 237 -30.06 -20.32 7.02
C ARG A 237 -28.55 -20.29 6.69
N TRP A 238 -28.02 -21.21 5.87
CA TRP A 238 -26.60 -21.22 5.45
C TRP A 238 -26.25 -19.96 4.65
N ARG A 239 -27.12 -19.58 3.70
CA ARG A 239 -26.98 -18.34 2.94
C ARG A 239 -27.05 -17.09 3.81
N ARG A 240 -27.79 -17.11 4.91
CA ARG A 240 -27.75 -16.06 5.94
C ARG A 240 -26.42 -16.12 6.68
N THR A 241 -26.02 -17.25 7.25
CA THR A 241 -24.77 -17.40 8.02
C THR A 241 -23.54 -16.92 7.24
N LEU A 242 -23.36 -17.35 5.99
CA LEU A 242 -22.24 -16.92 5.14
C LEU A 242 -22.23 -15.39 4.89
N ARG A 243 -23.40 -14.76 4.76
CA ARG A 243 -23.52 -13.30 4.60
C ARG A 243 -23.22 -12.57 5.90
N TRP A 244 -23.66 -13.10 7.03
CA TRP A 244 -23.38 -12.54 8.35
C TRP A 244 -21.88 -12.60 8.66
N ASP A 245 -21.23 -13.75 8.42
CA ASP A 245 -19.80 -13.92 8.63
C ASP A 245 -18.97 -12.99 7.71
N ALA A 246 -19.38 -12.83 6.45
CA ALA A 246 -18.70 -11.92 5.53
C ALA A 246 -18.78 -10.45 5.98
N HIS A 247 -19.96 -9.98 6.43
CA HIS A 247 -20.10 -8.62 6.93
C HIS A 247 -19.33 -8.41 8.24
N GLN A 248 -19.24 -9.43 9.10
CA GLN A 248 -18.38 -9.39 10.30
C GLN A 248 -16.91 -9.19 9.94
N ASP A 249 -16.41 -9.87 8.90
CA ASP A 249 -15.01 -9.73 8.50
C ASP A 249 -14.66 -8.31 8.03
N LEU A 250 -15.58 -7.65 7.28
CA LEU A 250 -15.42 -6.24 6.92
C LEU A 250 -15.46 -5.33 8.14
N LEU A 251 -16.42 -5.55 9.06
CA LEU A 251 -16.50 -4.78 10.30
C LEU A 251 -15.25 -4.94 11.17
N ILE A 252 -14.66 -6.15 11.21
CA ILE A 252 -13.38 -6.40 11.87
C ILE A 252 -12.28 -5.57 11.21
N ALA A 253 -12.17 -5.59 9.87
CA ALA A 253 -11.16 -4.77 9.19
C ALA A 253 -11.32 -3.28 9.47
N LEU A 254 -12.55 -2.74 9.43
CA LEU A 254 -12.84 -1.34 9.73
C LEU A 254 -12.55 -1.00 11.20
N GLY A 255 -12.94 -1.87 12.13
CA GLY A 255 -12.67 -1.71 13.55
C GLY A 255 -11.17 -1.75 13.87
N VAL A 256 -10.41 -2.68 13.26
CA VAL A 256 -8.96 -2.75 13.39
C VAL A 256 -8.29 -1.53 12.75
N ALA A 257 -8.79 -1.04 11.61
CA ALA A 257 -8.30 0.18 10.99
C ALA A 257 -8.47 1.39 11.90
N GLY A 258 -9.66 1.57 12.48
CA GLY A 258 -9.93 2.62 13.46
C GLY A 258 -9.04 2.52 14.69
N LEU A 259 -8.94 1.33 15.29
CA LEU A 259 -8.08 1.09 16.45
C LEU A 259 -6.61 1.41 16.15
N THR A 260 -6.11 0.92 15.01
CA THR A 260 -4.70 1.11 14.64
C THR A 260 -4.41 2.58 14.32
N ALA A 261 -5.35 3.28 13.67
CA ALA A 261 -5.24 4.72 13.44
C ALA A 261 -5.17 5.48 14.78
N VAL A 262 -6.03 5.16 15.75
CA VAL A 262 -6.02 5.81 17.07
C VAL A 262 -4.75 5.50 17.86
N VAL A 263 -4.25 4.26 17.80
CA VAL A 263 -3.00 3.89 18.50
C VAL A 263 -1.78 4.58 17.87
N ALA A 264 -1.73 4.65 16.54
CA ALA A 264 -0.64 5.29 15.80
C ALA A 264 -0.73 6.83 15.78
N PHE A 265 -1.92 7.37 16.00
CA PHE A 265 -2.23 8.80 16.04
C PHE A 265 -3.19 9.12 17.21
N PRO A 266 -2.73 9.06 18.48
CA PRO A 266 -3.60 9.30 19.64
C PRO A 266 -4.29 10.67 19.66
N PRO A 267 -3.63 11.79 19.24
CA PRO A 267 -4.28 13.10 19.15
C PRO A 267 -5.51 13.17 18.24
N LEU A 268 -5.72 12.19 17.35
CA LEU A 268 -6.97 12.05 16.60
C LEU A 268 -8.19 12.01 17.53
N VAL A 269 -8.05 11.45 18.73
CA VAL A 269 -9.10 11.36 19.75
C VAL A 269 -8.88 12.38 20.86
N THR A 270 -7.66 12.48 21.39
CA THR A 270 -7.38 13.31 22.58
C THR A 270 -7.39 14.81 22.27
N GLU A 271 -7.05 15.20 21.05
CA GLU A 271 -6.95 16.60 20.60
C GLU A 271 -7.74 16.83 19.29
N SER A 272 -8.86 16.12 19.10
CA SER A 272 -9.61 16.10 17.84
C SER A 272 -9.95 17.49 17.27
N ARG A 273 -10.24 18.48 18.15
CA ARG A 273 -10.49 19.87 17.74
C ARG A 273 -9.27 20.52 17.09
N ARG A 274 -8.08 20.30 17.63
CA ARG A 274 -6.81 20.81 17.08
C ARG A 274 -6.45 20.10 15.78
N VAL A 275 -6.65 18.78 15.71
CA VAL A 275 -6.46 18.01 14.48
C VAL A 275 -7.35 18.55 13.34
N VAL A 276 -8.65 18.77 13.60
CA VAL A 276 -9.55 19.32 12.58
C VAL A 276 -9.17 20.75 12.21
N ALA A 277 -8.78 21.58 13.18
CA ALA A 277 -8.32 22.94 12.91
C ALA A 277 -7.08 22.96 12.01
N ASP A 278 -6.07 22.14 12.32
CA ASP A 278 -4.83 22.05 11.53
C ASP A 278 -5.09 21.50 10.13
N VAL A 279 -5.92 20.46 9.98
CA VAL A 279 -6.32 19.96 8.66
C VAL A 279 -7.03 21.05 7.85
N TYR A 280 -7.90 21.85 8.50
CA TYR A 280 -8.57 22.94 7.81
C TYR A 280 -7.57 24.02 7.36
N VAL A 281 -6.68 24.46 8.25
CA VAL A 281 -5.72 25.54 8.01
C VAL A 281 -4.63 25.15 7.01
N PHE A 282 -4.10 23.93 7.09
CA PHE A 282 -2.94 23.51 6.31
C PHE A 282 -3.29 22.71 5.05
N LEU A 283 -4.45 22.04 5.00
CA LEU A 283 -4.86 21.29 3.80
C LEU A 283 -6.01 21.96 3.05
N MET A 284 -7.11 22.30 3.73
CA MET A 284 -8.34 22.72 3.05
C MET A 284 -8.35 24.19 2.62
N LEU A 285 -7.77 25.08 3.41
CA LEU A 285 -7.71 26.49 3.09
C LEU A 285 -6.75 26.76 1.91
N PRO A 286 -5.51 26.21 1.87
CA PRO A 286 -4.59 26.42 0.76
C PRO A 286 -5.09 25.76 -0.53
N SER A 287 -5.78 24.63 -0.47
CA SER A 287 -6.33 23.97 -1.67
C SER A 287 -7.38 24.82 -2.39
N ARG A 288 -8.15 25.65 -1.68
CA ARG A 288 -9.12 26.59 -2.28
C ARG A 288 -8.47 27.76 -3.02
N LEU A 289 -7.26 28.13 -2.62
CA LEU A 289 -6.47 29.19 -3.27
C LEU A 289 -5.57 28.64 -4.37
N GLY A 290 -5.63 27.33 -4.64
CA GLY A 290 -4.66 26.58 -5.41
C GLY A 290 -3.44 26.29 -4.55
N PHE A 291 -3.15 25.01 -4.28
CA PHE A 291 -1.88 24.65 -3.64
C PHE A 291 -0.76 25.12 -4.56
N GLU A 292 0.05 26.08 -4.09
CA GLU A 292 1.26 26.60 -4.74
C GLU A 292 1.12 27.10 -6.21
N GLY A 293 -0.10 27.30 -6.72
CA GLY A 293 -0.30 27.57 -8.15
C GLY A 293 0.09 26.38 -9.04
N LEU A 294 -0.04 25.15 -8.53
CA LEU A 294 0.29 23.90 -9.22
C LEU A 294 -0.41 23.81 -10.58
N ASP A 295 0.40 24.08 -11.62
CA ASP A 295 0.11 23.99 -13.05
C ASP A 295 -1.16 24.74 -13.50
N PRO A 296 -1.07 25.70 -14.46
CA PRO A 296 -2.26 26.33 -15.03
C PRO A 296 -3.32 25.35 -15.57
N SER A 297 -2.92 24.11 -15.87
CA SER A 297 -3.81 23.04 -16.33
C SER A 297 -4.58 22.32 -15.20
N GLY A 298 -4.26 22.56 -13.93
CA GLY A 298 -4.95 22.00 -12.75
C GLY A 298 -4.36 20.69 -12.22
N ALA A 299 -4.86 20.24 -11.07
CA ALA A 299 -4.31 19.11 -10.32
C ALA A 299 -4.39 17.76 -11.08
N TYR A 300 -5.51 17.49 -11.76
CA TYR A 300 -5.70 16.24 -12.52
C TYR A 300 -4.64 16.06 -13.63
N PRO A 301 -4.45 17.00 -14.59
CA PRO A 301 -3.36 16.89 -15.57
C PRO A 301 -1.97 16.84 -14.95
N PHE A 302 -1.73 17.61 -13.89
CA PHE A 302 -0.45 17.60 -13.17
C PHE A 302 -0.08 16.18 -12.67
N TYR A 303 -1.00 15.47 -12.02
CA TYR A 303 -0.72 14.12 -11.51
C TYR A 303 -0.54 13.09 -12.62
N VAL A 304 -1.32 13.16 -13.71
CA VAL A 304 -1.13 12.26 -14.87
C VAL A 304 0.24 12.48 -15.50
N ASN A 305 0.63 13.74 -15.70
CA ASN A 305 1.94 14.07 -16.24
C ASN A 305 3.05 13.60 -15.29
N SER A 306 2.94 13.87 -13.99
CA SER A 306 3.92 13.46 -12.99
C SER A 306 4.12 11.94 -12.96
N LEU A 307 3.02 11.17 -13.02
CA LEU A 307 3.10 9.70 -13.14
C LEU A 307 3.78 9.28 -14.46
N GLY A 308 3.48 9.97 -15.57
CA GLY A 308 4.10 9.71 -16.87
C GLY A 308 5.60 9.95 -16.88
N TRP A 309 6.06 11.01 -16.22
CA TRP A 309 7.48 11.31 -16.02
C TRP A 309 8.17 10.36 -15.03
N ASP A 310 7.42 9.83 -14.08
CA ASP A 310 7.95 8.93 -13.05
C ASP A 310 8.17 7.51 -13.55
N VAL A 311 7.08 6.79 -13.86
CA VAL A 311 7.14 5.38 -14.26
C VAL A 311 7.31 5.20 -15.76
N GLY A 312 7.15 6.27 -16.55
CA GLY A 312 7.19 6.24 -18.00
C GLY A 312 5.83 5.93 -18.64
N TRP A 313 5.48 6.68 -19.68
CA TRP A 313 4.26 6.49 -20.46
C TRP A 313 4.01 5.06 -20.95
N PRO A 314 5.01 4.29 -21.43
CA PRO A 314 4.78 2.91 -21.85
C PRO A 314 4.25 2.01 -20.71
N ILE A 315 4.78 2.16 -19.49
CA ILE A 315 4.35 1.36 -18.33
C ILE A 315 2.94 1.76 -17.92
N LEU A 316 2.61 3.06 -17.92
CA LEU A 316 1.24 3.52 -17.64
C LEU A 316 0.23 3.01 -18.66
N LEU A 317 0.55 3.07 -19.96
CA LEU A 317 -0.31 2.56 -21.01
C LEU A 317 -0.54 1.05 -20.85
N LEU A 318 0.52 0.28 -20.57
CA LEU A 318 0.40 -1.15 -20.30
C LEU A 318 -0.45 -1.43 -19.06
N ALA A 319 -0.29 -0.64 -17.99
CA ALA A 319 -1.10 -0.76 -16.78
C ALA A 319 -2.58 -0.44 -17.04
N ALA A 320 -2.88 0.59 -17.84
CA ALA A 320 -4.24 0.95 -18.24
C ALA A 320 -4.89 -0.15 -19.11
N ILE A 321 -4.15 -0.66 -20.11
CA ILE A 321 -4.60 -1.76 -20.96
C ILE A 321 -4.85 -3.02 -20.12
N ALA A 322 -3.92 -3.38 -19.23
CA ALA A 322 -4.07 -4.52 -18.32
C ALA A 322 -5.30 -4.36 -17.41
N SER A 323 -5.55 -3.15 -16.91
CA SER A 323 -6.73 -2.84 -16.10
C SER A 323 -8.03 -2.98 -16.92
N ALA A 324 -8.06 -2.52 -18.17
CA ALA A 324 -9.20 -2.68 -19.06
C ALA A 324 -9.48 -4.17 -19.37
N PHE A 325 -8.44 -4.96 -19.65
CA PHE A 325 -8.58 -6.42 -19.82
C PHE A 325 -9.04 -7.12 -18.54
N ALA A 326 -8.59 -6.66 -17.37
CA ALA A 326 -9.02 -7.19 -16.09
C ALA A 326 -10.51 -6.94 -15.84
N VAL A 327 -11.07 -5.79 -16.27
CA VAL A 327 -12.52 -5.54 -16.22
C VAL A 327 -13.26 -6.57 -17.08
N ALA A 328 -12.83 -6.76 -18.33
CA ALA A 328 -13.46 -7.70 -19.26
C ALA A 328 -13.40 -9.15 -18.75
N ARG A 329 -12.31 -9.55 -18.11
CA ARG A 329 -12.10 -10.90 -17.57
C ARG A 329 -12.59 -11.08 -16.13
N ARG A 330 -13.04 -10.00 -15.48
CA ARG A 330 -13.35 -9.96 -14.03
C ARG A 330 -12.20 -10.48 -13.17
N ASP A 331 -10.97 -10.09 -13.51
CA ASP A 331 -9.79 -10.39 -12.71
C ASP A 331 -9.74 -9.47 -11.50
N TRP A 332 -10.41 -9.90 -10.42
CA TRP A 332 -10.55 -9.11 -9.21
C TRP A 332 -9.22 -8.79 -8.52
N ALA A 333 -8.19 -9.62 -8.66
CA ALA A 333 -6.90 -9.35 -8.04
C ALA A 333 -6.24 -8.13 -8.71
N VAL A 334 -6.26 -8.06 -10.04
CA VAL A 334 -5.76 -6.91 -10.80
C VAL A 334 -6.63 -5.68 -10.55
N LEU A 335 -7.96 -5.82 -10.56
CA LEU A 335 -8.87 -4.69 -10.32
C LEU A 335 -8.69 -4.06 -8.93
N VAL A 336 -8.46 -4.88 -7.91
CA VAL A 336 -8.14 -4.40 -6.55
C VAL A 336 -6.85 -3.59 -6.55
N VAL A 337 -5.79 -4.07 -7.19
CA VAL A 337 -4.52 -3.32 -7.30
C VAL A 337 -4.72 -2.01 -8.05
N ALA A 338 -5.40 -2.05 -9.20
CA ALA A 338 -5.65 -0.87 -10.04
C ALA A 338 -6.57 0.18 -9.38
N SER A 339 -7.42 -0.24 -8.44
CA SER A 339 -8.34 0.68 -7.76
C SER A 339 -7.65 1.68 -6.83
N LEU A 340 -6.47 1.36 -6.28
CA LEU A 340 -5.74 2.28 -5.40
C LEU A 340 -5.25 3.55 -6.13
N PRO A 341 -4.49 3.47 -7.23
CA PRO A 341 -4.05 4.67 -7.95
C PRO A 341 -5.24 5.48 -8.49
N VAL A 342 -6.32 4.83 -8.91
CA VAL A 342 -7.56 5.53 -9.32
C VAL A 342 -8.19 6.26 -8.14
N ALA A 343 -8.30 5.63 -6.96
CA ALA A 343 -8.84 6.27 -5.77
C ALA A 343 -7.99 7.47 -5.33
N LEU A 344 -6.66 7.34 -5.36
CA LEU A 344 -5.75 8.45 -5.05
C LEU A 344 -5.89 9.59 -6.06
N TYR A 345 -5.98 9.28 -7.35
CA TYR A 345 -6.19 10.29 -8.39
C TYR A 345 -7.50 11.07 -8.20
N VAL A 346 -8.59 10.40 -7.82
CA VAL A 346 -9.88 11.04 -7.51
C VAL A 346 -9.83 11.87 -6.23
N VAL A 347 -9.07 11.45 -5.23
CA VAL A 347 -8.94 12.17 -3.95
C VAL A 347 -8.03 13.39 -4.07
N MET A 348 -7.00 13.31 -4.93
CA MET A 348 -5.97 14.34 -5.04
C MET A 348 -6.24 15.38 -6.12
N GLY A 349 -6.99 15.05 -7.17
CA GLY A 349 -7.34 15.98 -8.25
C GLY A 349 -8.52 16.89 -7.91
#